data_AF-A0A962XBQ4-F1
#
_entry.id   AF-A0A962XBQ4-F1
#
_cell.length_a   1.000
_cell.length_b   1.000
_cell.length_c   1.000
_cell.angle_alpha   90.00
_cell.angle_beta   90.00
_cell.angle_gamma   90.00
#
_symmetry.space_group_name_H-M   'P 1'
#
loop_
_entity.id
_entity.type
_entity.pdbx_description
1 polymer ?
#
loop_
_entity_poly.entity_id
_entity_poly.type
_entity_poly.pdbx_seq_one_letter_code
_entity_poly.pdbx_strand_id
1 'polypeptide(L)'
;MASWLAELQGLFAQTFGLDVEAYTSLTTIEEEDCFVTKDGGLMSLMQLRGHLRVVGVEELDRLTGALEALLGTIVGGGPAHILDVAFTSDPAATPAEIRRLLKRSGDTARRQGLDLRDVLAERERHLPTYTCAETVYLTLWTTPAGLPPATRRRAQSEQRQEAERFPALGLTRDQQNPFARNRYLVDAHRSVVKTLINDLAHLGFELAVLPVTTACRAIRAEVDPEWTPAEWTPVLPGAPWPAPRERPEGILDAAGCWFPAFGAQLIPRGMEILDDRTVRVGDRLYQPFYVDLPQLTEVQRFERQLQRVRA
;
A
#
# COMPACT_ATOMS: atom_id res chain seq x y z
N MET A 1 32.49 17.72 11.33
CA MET A 1 31.47 18.32 12.23
C MET A 1 30.05 18.16 11.67
N ALA A 2 29.79 18.43 10.39
CA ALA A 2 28.46 18.25 9.79
C ALA A 2 27.99 16.78 9.73
N SER A 3 28.87 15.80 9.42
CA SER A 3 28.47 14.38 9.37
C SER A 3 28.14 13.80 10.75
N TRP A 4 28.88 14.18 11.78
CA TRP A 4 28.65 13.72 13.16
C TRP A 4 27.32 14.22 13.74
N LEU A 5 26.94 15.46 13.43
CA LEU A 5 25.61 16.00 13.79
C LEU A 5 24.49 15.27 13.04
N ALA A 6 24.70 14.92 11.77
CA ALA A 6 23.74 14.15 10.98
C ALA A 6 23.61 12.69 11.47
N GLU A 7 24.72 12.05 11.88
CA GLU A 7 24.73 10.72 12.50
C GLU A 7 24.00 10.72 13.85
N LEU A 8 24.26 11.74 14.68
CA LEU A 8 23.53 11.90 15.94
C LEU A 8 22.05 12.14 15.69
N GLN A 9 21.68 13.04 14.77
CA GLN A 9 20.28 13.25 14.39
C GLN A 9 19.63 11.97 13.86
N GLY A 10 20.34 11.18 13.06
CA GLY A 10 19.90 9.88 12.58
C GLY A 10 19.66 8.87 13.72
N LEU A 11 20.59 8.79 14.68
CA LEU A 11 20.46 7.95 15.87
C LEU A 11 19.32 8.40 16.79
N PHE A 12 19.15 9.70 16.99
CA PHE A 12 18.02 10.27 17.73
C PHE A 12 16.71 9.96 17.01
N ALA A 13 16.63 10.19 15.70
CA ALA A 13 15.45 9.88 14.90
C ALA A 13 15.11 8.39 14.96
N GLN A 14 16.09 7.50 14.81
CA GLN A 14 15.89 6.07 14.94
C GLN A 14 15.43 5.66 16.35
N THR A 15 16.01 6.26 17.40
CA THR A 15 15.68 5.94 18.80
C THR A 15 14.26 6.40 19.16
N PHE A 16 13.80 7.51 18.59
CA PHE A 16 12.46 8.07 18.81
C PHE A 16 11.43 7.69 17.74
N GLY A 17 11.81 6.86 16.76
CA GLY A 17 10.91 6.40 15.69
C GLY A 17 10.50 7.51 14.70
N LEU A 18 11.35 8.50 14.51
CA LEU A 18 11.17 9.62 13.58
C LEU A 18 11.80 9.35 12.19
N ASP A 19 12.31 8.14 11.96
CA ASP A 19 12.86 7.72 10.67
C ASP A 19 11.78 7.05 9.80
N VAL A 20 11.98 7.11 8.47
CA VAL A 20 11.05 6.57 7.47
C VAL A 20 10.64 5.11 7.70
N GLU A 21 11.53 4.31 8.27
CA GLU A 21 11.24 2.90 8.58
C GLU A 21 10.18 2.75 9.68
N ALA A 22 10.15 3.64 10.68
CA ALA A 22 9.16 3.59 11.75
C ALA A 22 7.71 3.79 11.24
N TYR A 23 7.54 4.49 10.13
CA TYR A 23 6.24 4.76 9.51
C TYR A 23 5.74 3.64 8.59
N THR A 24 6.49 2.54 8.48
CA THR A 24 6.11 1.38 7.66
C THR A 24 5.87 0.16 8.54
N SER A 25 4.72 -0.51 8.37
CA SER A 25 4.40 -1.77 9.07
C SER A 25 4.92 -3.02 8.35
N LEU A 26 5.42 -2.89 7.12
CA LEU A 26 5.90 -3.99 6.29
C LEU A 26 7.37 -4.31 6.57
N THR A 27 7.77 -5.57 6.43
CA THR A 27 9.17 -5.97 6.63
C THR A 27 9.75 -6.86 5.55
N THR A 28 8.97 -7.81 5.00
CA THR A 28 9.43 -8.65 3.89
C THR A 28 8.23 -9.16 3.09
N ILE A 29 8.45 -10.14 2.20
CA ILE A 29 7.42 -10.79 1.40
C ILE A 29 7.27 -12.26 1.80
N GLU A 30 6.07 -12.80 1.66
CA GLU A 30 5.78 -14.23 1.81
C GLU A 30 5.60 -14.88 0.44
N GLU A 31 4.74 -14.28 -0.40
CA GLU A 31 4.40 -14.74 -1.76
C GLU A 31 4.49 -13.57 -2.76
N GLU A 32 4.19 -13.81 -4.04
CA GLU A 32 4.26 -12.79 -5.10
C GLU A 32 3.33 -11.60 -4.85
N ASP A 33 2.21 -11.81 -4.16
CA ASP A 33 1.16 -10.82 -3.88
C ASP A 33 0.95 -10.54 -2.38
N CYS A 34 1.80 -11.10 -1.51
CA CYS A 34 1.61 -11.08 -0.06
C CYS A 34 2.83 -10.54 0.67
N PHE A 35 2.63 -9.45 1.41
CA PHE A 35 3.60 -8.86 2.31
C PHE A 35 3.55 -9.51 3.69
N VAL A 36 4.68 -9.43 4.40
CA VAL A 36 4.81 -9.78 5.81
C VAL A 36 4.98 -8.48 6.59
N THR A 37 4.24 -8.37 7.68
CA THR A 37 4.31 -7.22 8.58
C THR A 37 5.32 -7.43 9.70
N LYS A 38 5.77 -6.34 10.33
CA LYS A 38 6.75 -6.35 11.42
C LYS A 38 6.29 -7.12 12.66
N ASP A 39 4.98 -7.19 12.89
CA ASP A 39 4.38 -7.98 13.97
C ASP A 39 4.18 -9.46 13.59
N GLY A 40 4.53 -9.85 12.36
CA GLY A 40 4.40 -11.21 11.84
C GLY A 40 3.01 -11.56 11.32
N GLY A 41 2.24 -10.56 10.93
CA GLY A 41 1.02 -10.67 10.15
C GLY A 41 1.30 -10.69 8.64
N LEU A 42 0.22 -10.72 7.86
CA LEU A 42 0.24 -10.74 6.40
C LEU A 42 -0.61 -9.60 5.84
N MET A 43 -0.22 -9.07 4.67
CA MET A 43 -0.96 -8.01 4.00
C MET A 43 -0.99 -8.23 2.48
N SER A 44 -2.16 -8.08 1.88
CA SER A 44 -2.35 -8.05 0.43
C SER A 44 -2.99 -6.73 0.02
N LEU A 45 -2.45 -6.12 -1.03
CA LEU A 45 -2.97 -4.90 -1.62
C LEU A 45 -3.75 -5.22 -2.90
N MET A 46 -5.00 -4.76 -2.97
CA MET A 46 -5.88 -4.97 -4.12
C MET A 46 -6.33 -3.64 -4.67
N GLN A 47 -6.36 -3.50 -5.99
CA GLN A 47 -6.89 -2.32 -6.67
C GLN A 47 -8.34 -2.59 -7.09
N LEU A 48 -9.25 -1.73 -6.64
CA LEU A 48 -10.63 -1.71 -7.12
C LEU A 48 -10.67 -0.87 -8.40
N ARG A 49 -10.87 -1.53 -9.54
CA ARG A 49 -10.95 -0.87 -10.87
C ARG A 49 -12.32 -0.28 -11.18
N GLY A 50 -13.28 -0.51 -10.29
CA GLY A 50 -14.64 0.00 -10.38
C GLY A 50 -15.66 -1.10 -10.66
N HIS A 51 -16.86 -0.67 -11.05
CA HIS A 51 -17.97 -1.55 -11.37
C HIS A 51 -18.12 -1.68 -12.90
N LEU A 52 -18.39 -2.89 -13.39
CA LEU A 52 -18.41 -3.20 -14.83
C LEU A 52 -19.62 -2.63 -15.59
N ARG A 53 -20.54 -1.98 -14.88
CA ARG A 53 -21.77 -1.38 -15.42
C ARG A 53 -22.02 -0.02 -14.79
N VAL A 54 -22.78 0.82 -15.50
CA VAL A 54 -23.28 2.08 -14.94
C VAL A 54 -24.26 1.75 -13.81
N VAL A 55 -23.97 2.23 -12.61
CA VAL A 55 -24.77 2.00 -11.41
C VAL A 55 -25.75 3.16 -11.24
N GLY A 56 -27.06 2.86 -11.29
CA GLY A 56 -28.11 3.81 -10.95
C GLY A 56 -28.31 3.92 -9.44
N VAL A 57 -29.12 4.87 -8.99
CA VAL A 57 -29.34 5.14 -7.55
C VAL A 57 -29.87 3.91 -6.79
N GLU A 58 -30.90 3.23 -7.34
CA GLU A 58 -31.47 2.02 -6.71
C GLU A 58 -30.51 0.82 -6.71
N GLU A 59 -29.63 0.74 -7.71
CA GLU A 59 -28.60 -0.29 -7.77
C GLU A 59 -27.51 0.01 -6.74
N LEU A 60 -27.13 1.29 -6.59
CA LEU A 60 -26.14 1.71 -5.62
C LEU A 60 -26.58 1.37 -4.19
N ASP A 61 -27.84 1.61 -3.83
CA ASP A 61 -28.36 1.28 -2.50
C ASP A 61 -28.31 -0.24 -2.24
N ARG A 62 -28.67 -1.05 -3.24
CA ARG A 62 -28.58 -2.52 -3.15
C ARG A 62 -27.14 -3.01 -3.04
N LEU A 63 -26.22 -2.46 -3.83
CA LEU A 63 -24.80 -2.78 -3.78
C LEU A 63 -24.19 -2.37 -2.44
N THR A 64 -24.61 -1.23 -1.87
CA THR A 64 -24.16 -0.75 -0.57
C THR A 64 -24.53 -1.75 0.53
N GLY A 65 -25.78 -2.19 0.59
CA GLY A 65 -26.21 -3.21 1.57
C GLY A 65 -25.51 -4.57 1.37
N ALA A 66 -25.24 -4.95 0.12
CA ALA A 66 -24.50 -6.19 -0.18
C ALA A 66 -23.02 -6.09 0.25
N LEU A 67 -22.37 -4.95 0.00
CA LEU A 67 -21.01 -4.67 0.46
C LEU A 67 -20.93 -4.68 1.98
N GLU A 68 -21.91 -4.08 2.67
CA GLU A 68 -21.96 -4.09 4.14
C GLU A 68 -22.04 -5.49 4.73
N ALA A 69 -22.92 -6.35 4.18
CA ALA A 69 -23.03 -7.73 4.62
C ALA A 69 -21.73 -8.52 4.37
N LEU A 70 -21.12 -8.33 3.21
CA LEU A 70 -19.86 -8.95 2.82
C LEU A 70 -18.73 -8.52 3.77
N LEU A 71 -18.50 -7.20 3.89
CA LEU A 71 -17.45 -6.64 4.73
C LEU A 71 -17.64 -7.01 6.19
N GLY A 72 -18.88 -6.93 6.69
CA GLY A 72 -19.23 -7.33 8.05
C GLY A 72 -18.88 -8.79 8.36
N THR A 73 -18.96 -9.68 7.38
CA THR A 73 -18.56 -11.09 7.54
C THR A 73 -17.04 -11.23 7.65
N ILE A 74 -16.28 -10.46 6.88
CA ILE A 74 -14.81 -10.49 6.88
C ILE A 74 -14.24 -9.90 8.17
N VAL A 75 -14.70 -8.72 8.57
CA VAL A 75 -14.17 -8.03 9.76
C VAL A 75 -14.87 -8.45 11.06
N GLY A 76 -16.01 -9.13 10.98
CA GLY A 76 -16.79 -9.57 12.15
C GLY A 76 -16.12 -10.67 12.98
N GLY A 77 -15.10 -11.35 12.43
CA GLY A 77 -14.36 -12.44 13.09
C GLY A 77 -13.42 -12.02 14.24
N GLY A 78 -13.48 -10.78 14.70
CA GLY A 78 -12.59 -10.23 15.73
C GLY A 78 -11.27 -9.72 15.14
N PRO A 79 -10.17 -9.71 15.91
CA PRO A 79 -8.91 -9.05 15.49
C PRO A 79 -8.15 -9.81 14.39
N ALA A 80 -8.74 -10.85 13.79
CA ALA A 80 -8.10 -11.67 12.78
C ALA A 80 -7.82 -10.93 11.48
N HIS A 81 -8.78 -10.13 11.02
CA HIS A 81 -8.69 -9.41 9.75
C HIS A 81 -8.99 -7.94 9.93
N ILE A 82 -8.22 -7.09 9.26
CA ILE A 82 -8.44 -5.65 9.17
C ILE A 82 -8.52 -5.31 7.68
N LEU A 83 -9.49 -4.50 7.29
CA LEU A 83 -9.63 -4.02 5.93
C LEU A 83 -9.50 -2.50 5.92
N ASP A 84 -8.47 -2.01 5.23
CA ASP A 84 -8.31 -0.58 4.98
C ASP A 84 -8.74 -0.25 3.56
N VAL A 85 -9.44 0.87 3.40
CA VAL A 85 -9.82 1.42 2.10
C VAL A 85 -9.08 2.73 1.91
N ALA A 86 -8.18 2.78 0.93
CA ALA A 86 -7.50 4.01 0.51
C ALA A 86 -8.17 4.54 -0.74
N PHE A 87 -8.67 5.78 -0.69
CA PHE A 87 -9.26 6.49 -1.81
C PHE A 87 -8.46 7.76 -2.07
N THR A 88 -7.96 7.91 -3.30
CA THR A 88 -7.24 9.11 -3.76
C THR A 88 -7.99 9.74 -4.92
N SER A 89 -8.16 11.06 -4.89
CA SER A 89 -8.74 11.86 -5.97
C SER A 89 -7.74 12.96 -6.33
N ASP A 90 -7.21 12.92 -7.55
CA ASP A 90 -6.16 13.84 -8.03
C ASP A 90 -6.58 14.55 -9.34
N PRO A 91 -7.15 15.76 -9.25
CA PRO A 91 -7.48 16.57 -10.43
C PRO A 91 -6.26 16.91 -11.28
N ALA A 92 -5.07 17.07 -10.68
CA ALA A 92 -3.84 17.44 -11.39
C ALA A 92 -3.28 16.28 -12.22
N ALA A 93 -3.43 15.04 -11.74
CA ALA A 93 -3.04 13.83 -12.48
C ALA A 93 -4.00 13.48 -13.63
N THR A 94 -5.25 13.97 -13.59
CA THR A 94 -6.33 13.63 -14.51
C THR A 94 -5.96 13.73 -16.00
N PRO A 95 -5.33 14.82 -16.50
CA PRO A 95 -4.97 14.92 -17.92
C PRO A 95 -3.96 13.88 -18.38
N ALA A 96 -3.03 13.47 -17.51
CA ALA A 96 -2.06 12.42 -17.82
C ALA A 96 -2.73 11.05 -17.88
N GLU A 97 -3.67 10.81 -16.96
CA GLU A 97 -4.41 9.55 -16.90
C GLU A 97 -5.35 9.34 -18.10
N ILE A 98 -6.08 10.39 -18.51
CA ILE A 98 -6.90 10.34 -19.73
C ILE A 98 -6.05 10.01 -20.95
N ARG A 99 -4.89 10.66 -21.10
CA ARG A 99 -3.92 10.35 -22.18
C ARG A 99 -3.47 8.90 -22.14
N ARG A 100 -3.17 8.36 -20.95
CA ARG A 100 -2.78 6.95 -20.75
C ARG A 100 -3.88 5.99 -21.21
N LEU A 101 -5.14 6.26 -20.85
CA LEU A 101 -6.30 5.44 -21.21
C LEU A 101 -6.60 5.50 -22.72
N LEU A 102 -6.53 6.69 -23.33
CA LEU A 102 -6.82 6.88 -24.75
C LEU A 102 -5.70 6.37 -25.66
N LYS A 103 -4.45 6.27 -25.18
CA LYS A 103 -3.30 5.81 -25.95
C LYS A 103 -3.56 4.48 -26.66
N ARG A 104 -4.10 3.48 -25.97
CA ARG A 104 -4.39 2.15 -26.54
C ARG A 104 -5.42 2.22 -27.67
N SER A 105 -6.44 3.06 -27.52
CA SER A 105 -7.46 3.31 -28.54
C SER A 105 -6.86 4.00 -29.76
N GLY A 106 -6.01 5.00 -29.55
CA GLY A 106 -5.28 5.69 -30.62
C GLY A 106 -4.35 4.77 -31.41
N ASP A 107 -3.55 3.95 -30.72
CA ASP A 107 -2.65 2.98 -31.36
C ASP A 107 -3.43 1.91 -32.15
N THR A 108 -4.61 1.54 -31.68
CA THR A 108 -5.49 0.60 -32.39
C THR A 108 -6.14 1.26 -33.61
N ALA A 109 -6.65 2.49 -33.49
CA ALA A 109 -7.22 3.24 -34.61
C ALA A 109 -6.21 3.40 -35.76
N ARG A 110 -4.95 3.76 -35.44
CA ARG A 110 -3.86 3.86 -36.43
C ARG A 110 -3.60 2.54 -37.14
N ARG A 111 -3.54 1.43 -36.40
CA ARG A 111 -3.36 0.08 -36.98
C ARG A 111 -4.49 -0.34 -37.91
N GLN A 112 -5.70 0.16 -37.68
CA GLN A 112 -6.88 -0.11 -38.49
C GLN A 112 -7.11 0.91 -39.62
N GLY A 113 -6.20 1.89 -39.80
CA GLY A 113 -6.35 2.95 -40.80
C GLY A 113 -7.49 3.94 -40.51
N LEU A 114 -7.96 4.03 -39.26
CA LEU A 114 -9.01 4.96 -38.85
C LEU A 114 -8.40 6.29 -38.41
N ASP A 115 -8.86 7.39 -39.01
CA ASP A 115 -8.46 8.74 -38.58
C ASP A 115 -9.36 9.26 -37.44
N LEU A 116 -9.00 8.91 -36.22
CA LEU A 116 -9.69 9.35 -35.00
C LEU A 116 -8.90 10.39 -34.19
N ARG A 117 -7.87 11.00 -34.79
CA ARG A 117 -6.95 11.89 -34.07
C ARG A 117 -7.68 13.08 -33.44
N ASP A 118 -8.53 13.74 -34.20
CA ASP A 118 -9.27 14.91 -33.73
C ASP A 118 -10.24 14.55 -32.60
N VAL A 119 -10.96 13.43 -32.73
CA VAL A 119 -11.89 12.95 -31.71
C VAL A 119 -11.18 12.61 -30.40
N LEU A 120 -10.02 11.96 -30.46
CA LEU A 120 -9.24 11.62 -29.27
C LEU A 120 -8.61 12.86 -28.64
N ALA A 121 -8.07 13.79 -29.44
CA ALA A 121 -7.52 15.05 -28.96
C ALA A 121 -8.59 15.91 -28.27
N GLU A 122 -9.82 15.93 -28.79
CA GLU A 122 -10.92 16.67 -28.19
C GLU A 122 -11.33 16.09 -26.84
N ARG A 123 -11.33 14.75 -26.71
CA ARG A 123 -11.54 14.08 -25.41
C ARG A 123 -10.45 14.45 -24.41
N GLU A 124 -9.18 14.45 -24.82
CA GLU A 124 -8.07 14.86 -23.95
C GLU A 124 -8.19 16.32 -23.48
N ARG A 125 -8.74 17.21 -24.32
CA ARG A 125 -8.94 18.63 -23.98
C ARG A 125 -10.12 18.85 -23.02
N HIS A 126 -11.23 18.14 -23.23
CA HIS A 126 -12.48 18.45 -22.53
C HIS A 126 -12.77 17.58 -21.32
N LEU A 127 -12.47 16.27 -21.37
CA LEU A 127 -12.77 15.36 -20.26
C LEU A 127 -12.17 15.80 -18.90
N PRO A 128 -10.94 16.36 -18.82
CA PRO A 128 -10.40 16.82 -17.53
C PRO A 128 -11.26 17.85 -16.79
N THR A 129 -12.17 18.54 -17.49
CA THR A 129 -13.09 19.53 -16.88
C THR A 129 -14.23 18.86 -16.12
N TYR A 130 -14.56 17.61 -16.46
CA TYR A 130 -15.74 16.89 -15.96
C TYR A 130 -15.40 15.65 -15.15
N THR A 131 -14.13 15.23 -15.14
CA THR A 131 -13.69 13.99 -14.51
C THR A 131 -12.51 14.25 -13.58
N CYS A 132 -12.33 13.39 -12.59
CA CYS A 132 -11.15 13.36 -11.75
C CYS A 132 -10.52 11.97 -11.84
N ALA A 133 -9.19 11.90 -11.84
CA ALA A 133 -8.47 10.64 -11.66
C ALA A 133 -8.68 10.18 -10.21
N GLU A 134 -9.32 9.03 -10.08
CA GLU A 134 -9.61 8.40 -8.80
C GLU A 134 -8.92 7.05 -8.75
N THR A 135 -8.37 6.72 -7.59
CA THR A 135 -7.77 5.41 -7.34
C THR A 135 -8.28 4.89 -6.00
N VAL A 136 -8.66 3.61 -6.00
CA VAL A 136 -9.16 2.92 -4.81
C VAL A 136 -8.37 1.66 -4.58
N TYR A 137 -7.78 1.56 -3.39
CA TYR A 137 -7.11 0.36 -2.92
C TYR A 137 -7.83 -0.22 -1.71
N LEU A 138 -7.95 -1.55 -1.70
CA LEU A 138 -8.38 -2.35 -0.57
C LEU A 138 -7.15 -3.06 -0.04
N THR A 139 -6.80 -2.81 1.22
CA THR A 139 -5.68 -3.47 1.89
C THR A 139 -6.23 -4.42 2.92
N LEU A 140 -6.05 -5.72 2.71
CA LEU A 140 -6.45 -6.73 3.67
C LEU A 140 -5.24 -7.11 4.52
N TRP A 141 -5.37 -6.94 5.83
CA TRP A 141 -4.41 -7.39 6.82
C TRP A 141 -4.94 -8.63 7.53
N THR A 142 -4.10 -9.64 7.70
CA THR A 142 -4.35 -10.77 8.60
C THR A 142 -3.37 -10.70 9.76
N THR A 143 -3.88 -10.54 10.98
CA THR A 143 -3.04 -10.27 12.15
C THR A 143 -2.80 -11.52 12.99
N PRO A 144 -1.65 -11.63 13.69
CA PRO A 144 -1.41 -12.71 14.65
C PRO A 144 -2.35 -12.69 15.85
N ALA A 145 -3.07 -11.58 16.09
CA ALA A 145 -4.04 -11.49 17.17
C ALA A 145 -5.28 -12.36 16.91
N GLY A 146 -5.55 -12.74 15.65
CA GLY A 146 -6.58 -13.71 15.29
C GLY A 146 -6.22 -15.17 15.63
N LEU A 147 -4.95 -15.48 15.93
CA LEU A 147 -4.54 -16.84 16.26
C LEU A 147 -4.88 -17.21 17.71
N PRO A 148 -5.19 -18.50 17.98
CA PRO A 148 -5.26 -19.00 19.34
C PRO A 148 -3.97 -18.69 20.12
N PRO A 149 -4.04 -18.31 21.42
CA PRO A 149 -2.86 -17.89 22.18
C PRO A 149 -1.71 -18.91 22.20
N ALA A 150 -2.02 -20.21 22.21
CA ALA A 150 -1.02 -21.28 22.15
C ALA A 150 -0.27 -21.29 20.81
N THR A 151 -0.99 -21.20 19.69
CA THR A 151 -0.41 -21.12 18.34
C THR A 151 0.40 -19.84 18.16
N ARG A 152 -0.09 -18.70 18.68
CA ARG A 152 0.64 -17.43 18.64
C ARG A 152 1.97 -17.51 19.38
N ARG A 153 2.00 -18.08 20.59
CA ARG A 153 3.26 -18.28 21.36
C ARG A 153 4.21 -19.21 20.62
N ARG A 154 3.69 -20.27 20.01
CA ARG A 154 4.49 -21.19 19.19
C ARG A 154 5.12 -20.49 18.00
N ALA A 155 4.33 -19.74 17.22
CA ALA A 155 4.84 -18.94 16.11
C ALA A 155 5.98 -18.01 16.55
N GLN A 156 5.81 -17.27 17.64
CA GLN A 156 6.84 -16.39 18.19
C GLN A 156 8.11 -17.15 18.62
N SER A 157 7.97 -18.35 19.21
CA SER A 157 9.14 -19.16 19.57
C SER A 157 9.89 -19.70 18.35
N GLU A 158 9.18 -20.10 17.30
CA GLU A 158 9.78 -20.58 16.05
C GLU A 158 10.56 -19.46 15.35
N GLN A 159 9.97 -18.25 15.27
CA GLN A 159 10.64 -17.06 14.71
C GLN A 159 11.93 -16.70 15.47
N ARG A 160 11.89 -16.73 16.81
CA ARG A 160 13.09 -16.46 17.64
C ARG A 160 14.16 -17.52 17.42
N GLN A 161 13.78 -18.80 17.43
CA GLN A 161 14.71 -19.89 17.21
C GLN A 161 15.36 -19.82 15.82
N GLU A 162 14.62 -19.40 14.80
CA GLU A 162 15.15 -19.21 13.46
C GLU A 162 16.15 -18.05 13.41
N ALA A 163 15.81 -16.90 14.00
CA ALA A 163 16.73 -15.77 14.09
C ALA A 163 18.03 -16.12 14.83
N GLU A 164 17.95 -16.89 15.93
CA GLU A 164 19.11 -17.37 16.70
C GLU A 164 20.04 -18.30 15.90
N ARG A 165 19.55 -18.97 14.85
CA ARG A 165 20.37 -19.83 13.98
C ARG A 165 21.20 -19.04 12.97
N PHE A 166 20.86 -17.78 12.72
CA PHE A 166 21.53 -16.94 11.73
C PHE A 166 22.09 -15.62 12.31
N PRO A 167 22.86 -15.65 13.41
CA PRO A 167 23.39 -14.43 14.04
C PRO A 167 24.42 -13.71 13.15
N ALA A 168 25.06 -14.44 12.23
CA ALA A 168 26.12 -13.93 11.36
C ALA A 168 25.65 -12.93 10.29
N LEU A 169 24.34 -12.80 10.04
CA LEU A 169 23.82 -11.87 9.05
C LEU A 169 23.79 -10.41 9.53
N GLY A 170 23.88 -10.17 10.86
CA GLY A 170 23.94 -8.81 11.41
C GLY A 170 22.77 -7.90 11.00
N LEU A 171 21.60 -8.48 10.67
CA LEU A 171 20.46 -7.73 10.15
C LEU A 171 19.98 -6.71 11.18
N THR A 172 19.82 -5.47 10.73
CA THR A 172 19.29 -4.37 11.51
C THR A 172 17.90 -3.97 11.00
N ARG A 173 17.33 -2.93 11.59
CA ARG A 173 16.06 -2.32 11.15
C ARG A 173 16.08 -1.83 9.70
N ASP A 174 17.26 -1.55 9.14
CA ASP A 174 17.42 -1.02 7.79
C ASP A 174 17.35 -2.11 6.70
N GLN A 175 17.19 -3.36 7.12
CA GLN A 175 17.10 -4.53 6.25
C GLN A 175 15.74 -5.24 6.39
N GLN A 176 15.31 -5.92 5.32
CA GLN A 176 14.14 -6.78 5.40
C GLN A 176 14.37 -7.96 6.33
N ASN A 177 13.41 -8.26 7.20
CA ASN A 177 13.50 -9.35 8.16
C ASN A 177 12.79 -10.62 7.64
N PRO A 178 13.51 -11.65 7.17
CA PRO A 178 12.90 -12.90 6.72
C PRO A 178 12.26 -13.70 7.87
N PHE A 179 12.69 -13.48 9.11
CA PHE A 179 12.28 -14.25 10.27
C PHE A 179 10.95 -13.81 10.87
N ALA A 180 10.35 -12.72 10.35
CA ALA A 180 9.03 -12.25 10.77
C ALA A 180 7.88 -13.10 10.19
N ARG A 181 8.18 -14.00 9.24
CA ARG A 181 7.18 -14.83 8.56
C ARG A 181 6.38 -15.69 9.53
N ASN A 182 5.09 -15.85 9.26
CA ASN A 182 4.18 -16.63 10.09
C ASN A 182 3.31 -17.56 9.23
N ARG A 183 3.81 -18.78 9.04
CA ARG A 183 3.14 -19.82 8.25
C ARG A 183 1.72 -20.16 8.72
N TYR A 184 1.38 -19.90 9.99
CA TYR A 184 0.06 -20.20 10.53
C TYR A 184 -1.04 -19.26 10.00
N LEU A 185 -0.67 -18.15 9.37
CA LEU A 185 -1.61 -17.18 8.81
C LEU A 185 -1.82 -17.34 7.30
N VAL A 186 -0.94 -18.06 6.60
CA VAL A 186 -0.88 -18.08 5.13
C VAL A 186 -2.19 -18.58 4.52
N ASP A 187 -2.64 -19.77 4.91
CA ASP A 187 -3.87 -20.35 4.36
C ASP A 187 -5.12 -19.52 4.70
N ALA A 188 -5.18 -19.00 5.93
CA ALA A 188 -6.28 -18.15 6.37
C ALA A 188 -6.33 -16.84 5.56
N HIS A 189 -5.19 -16.18 5.39
CA HIS A 189 -5.07 -14.96 4.59
C HIS A 189 -5.47 -15.21 3.13
N ARG A 190 -4.88 -16.22 2.49
CA ARG A 190 -5.19 -16.59 1.11
C ARG A 190 -6.67 -16.89 0.92
N SER A 191 -7.28 -17.61 1.86
CA SER A 191 -8.72 -17.91 1.80
C SER A 191 -9.57 -16.64 1.82
N VAL A 192 -9.28 -15.69 2.71
CA VAL A 192 -10.07 -14.45 2.81
C VAL A 192 -9.86 -13.55 1.60
N VAL A 193 -8.63 -13.40 1.11
CA VAL A 193 -8.35 -12.66 -0.14
C VAL A 193 -9.17 -13.24 -1.29
N LYS A 194 -9.13 -14.56 -1.47
CA LYS A 194 -9.88 -15.23 -2.53
C LYS A 194 -11.40 -15.05 -2.40
N THR A 195 -11.93 -15.17 -1.19
CA THR A 195 -13.36 -14.96 -0.93
C THR A 195 -13.76 -13.52 -1.27
N LEU A 196 -13.00 -12.52 -0.80
CA LEU A 196 -13.26 -11.11 -1.08
C LEU A 196 -13.29 -10.81 -2.59
N ILE A 197 -12.34 -11.35 -3.36
CA ILE A 197 -12.30 -11.18 -4.81
C ILE A 197 -13.54 -11.79 -5.47
N ASN A 198 -13.88 -13.02 -5.10
CA ASN A 198 -15.02 -13.71 -5.70
C ASN A 198 -16.34 -13.00 -5.37
N ASP A 199 -16.53 -12.61 -4.11
CA ASP A 199 -17.74 -11.96 -3.66
C ASP A 199 -17.91 -10.58 -4.33
N LEU A 200 -16.85 -9.78 -4.41
CA LEU A 200 -16.88 -8.51 -5.14
C LEU A 200 -17.11 -8.70 -6.64
N ALA A 201 -16.52 -9.73 -7.25
CA ALA A 201 -16.78 -10.07 -8.65
C ALA A 201 -18.24 -10.48 -8.88
N HIS A 202 -18.85 -11.22 -7.95
CA HIS A 202 -20.28 -11.55 -7.99
C HIS A 202 -21.17 -10.31 -7.91
N LEU A 203 -20.74 -9.28 -7.19
CA LEU A 203 -21.40 -7.97 -7.12
C LEU A 203 -21.08 -7.06 -8.33
N GLY A 204 -20.30 -7.52 -9.31
CA GLY A 204 -19.99 -6.77 -10.53
C GLY A 204 -18.81 -5.80 -10.41
N PHE A 205 -18.05 -5.86 -9.32
CA PHE A 205 -16.81 -5.11 -9.15
C PHE A 205 -15.62 -5.85 -9.74
N GLU A 206 -14.69 -5.11 -10.33
CA GLU A 206 -13.39 -5.63 -10.75
C GLU A 206 -12.35 -5.32 -9.68
N LEU A 207 -11.97 -6.35 -8.92
CA LEU A 207 -10.90 -6.29 -7.92
C LEU A 207 -9.66 -7.04 -8.42
N ALA A 208 -8.53 -6.36 -8.51
CA ALA A 208 -7.27 -6.94 -8.94
C ALA A 208 -6.27 -6.99 -7.77
N VAL A 209 -5.83 -8.19 -7.39
CA VAL A 209 -4.71 -8.34 -6.45
C VAL A 209 -3.44 -7.85 -7.12
N LEU A 210 -2.69 -6.99 -6.45
CA LEU A 210 -1.45 -6.45 -6.97
C LEU A 210 -0.28 -7.33 -6.52
N PRO A 211 0.58 -7.79 -7.47
CA PRO A 211 1.88 -8.33 -7.10
C PRO A 211 2.65 -7.32 -6.25
N VAL A 212 3.42 -7.78 -5.27
CA VAL A 212 4.19 -6.95 -4.33
C VAL A 212 5.02 -5.90 -5.06
N THR A 213 5.64 -6.24 -6.18
CA THR A 213 6.36 -5.28 -7.05
C THR A 213 5.49 -4.10 -7.48
N THR A 214 4.29 -4.37 -7.96
CA THR A 214 3.32 -3.36 -8.39
C THR A 214 2.72 -2.63 -7.20
N ALA A 215 2.42 -3.33 -6.12
CA ALA A 215 1.89 -2.77 -4.89
C ALA A 215 2.88 -1.79 -4.25
N CYS A 216 4.17 -2.13 -4.17
CA CYS A 216 5.20 -1.20 -3.71
C CYS A 216 5.25 0.06 -4.56
N ARG A 217 5.15 -0.07 -5.89
CA ARG A 217 5.15 1.09 -6.79
C ARG A 217 3.91 1.96 -6.57
N ALA A 218 2.75 1.34 -6.37
CA ALA A 218 1.51 2.03 -6.05
C ALA A 218 1.62 2.81 -4.73
N ILE A 219 2.05 2.14 -3.65
CA ILE A 219 2.25 2.77 -2.33
C ILE A 219 3.25 3.94 -2.45
N ARG A 220 4.39 3.70 -3.10
CA ARG A 220 5.42 4.73 -3.30
C ARG A 220 4.92 5.91 -4.13
N ALA A 221 4.06 5.66 -5.13
CA ALA A 221 3.46 6.71 -5.94
C ALA A 221 2.43 7.53 -5.14
N GLU A 222 1.70 6.95 -4.20
CA GLU A 222 0.81 7.71 -3.28
C GLU A 222 1.62 8.59 -2.30
N VAL A 223 2.78 8.10 -1.87
CA VAL A 223 3.70 8.84 -0.98
C VAL A 223 4.46 9.94 -1.74
N ASP A 224 4.90 9.68 -2.96
CA ASP A 224 5.72 10.61 -3.73
C ASP A 224 5.66 10.29 -5.24
N PRO A 225 4.66 10.81 -5.97
CA PRO A 225 4.51 10.52 -7.40
C PRO A 225 5.67 11.05 -8.24
N GLU A 226 6.22 12.22 -7.88
CA GLU A 226 7.28 12.91 -8.64
C GLU A 226 8.60 12.12 -8.61
N TRP A 227 8.84 11.38 -7.52
CA TRP A 227 10.01 10.53 -7.33
C TRP A 227 9.73 9.04 -7.55
N THR A 228 8.64 8.72 -8.25
CA THR A 228 8.24 7.34 -8.57
C THR A 228 8.03 7.16 -10.07
N PRO A 229 9.12 6.87 -10.82
CA PRO A 229 9.02 6.54 -12.23
C PRO A 229 8.16 5.30 -12.48
N ALA A 230 7.49 5.26 -13.64
CA ALA A 230 6.65 4.12 -14.03
C ALA A 230 7.40 2.79 -14.11
N GLU A 231 8.72 2.81 -14.36
CA GLU A 231 9.58 1.62 -14.44
C GLU A 231 10.23 1.25 -13.10
N TRP A 232 9.98 2.02 -12.03
CA TRP A 232 10.62 1.76 -10.73
C TRP A 232 10.23 0.39 -10.18
N THR A 233 11.20 -0.37 -9.67
CA THR A 233 10.95 -1.68 -9.05
C THR A 233 11.63 -1.75 -7.68
N PRO A 234 10.95 -2.29 -6.65
CA PRO A 234 11.58 -2.55 -5.36
C PRO A 234 12.63 -3.66 -5.47
N VAL A 235 13.56 -3.64 -4.53
CA VAL A 235 14.52 -4.73 -4.29
C VAL A 235 13.90 -5.68 -3.27
N LEU A 236 13.54 -6.88 -3.72
CA LEU A 236 12.80 -7.87 -2.94
C LEU A 236 13.55 -9.21 -2.92
N PRO A 237 13.36 -10.04 -1.87
CA PRO A 237 13.80 -11.42 -1.87
C PRO A 237 13.36 -12.17 -3.13
N GLY A 238 14.28 -12.91 -3.75
CA GLY A 238 14.05 -13.57 -5.04
C GLY A 238 14.52 -12.77 -6.26
N ALA A 239 14.75 -11.46 -6.12
CA ALA A 239 15.51 -10.68 -7.09
C ALA A 239 17.03 -10.93 -6.96
N PRO A 240 17.86 -10.54 -7.95
CA PRO A 240 19.32 -10.55 -7.79
C PRO A 240 19.73 -9.77 -6.54
N TRP A 241 20.76 -10.28 -5.85
CA TRP A 241 21.29 -9.67 -4.63
C TRP A 241 21.67 -8.20 -4.89
N PRO A 242 21.33 -7.28 -3.97
CA PRO A 242 21.70 -5.89 -4.11
C PRO A 242 23.21 -5.72 -4.06
N ALA A 243 23.71 -4.68 -4.72
CA ALA A 243 25.12 -4.31 -4.60
C ALA A 243 25.47 -4.03 -3.13
N PRO A 244 26.68 -4.41 -2.67
CA PRO A 244 27.11 -4.13 -1.31
C PRO A 244 27.01 -2.63 -1.01
N ARG A 245 26.30 -2.27 0.06
CA ARG A 245 26.29 -0.91 0.57
C ARG A 245 27.41 -0.72 1.58
N GLU A 246 28.31 0.22 1.30
CA GLU A 246 29.32 0.66 2.26
C GLU A 246 28.63 1.42 3.39
N ARG A 247 28.96 1.08 4.64
CA ARG A 247 28.62 1.93 5.78
C ARG A 247 29.42 3.25 5.69
N PRO A 248 28.98 4.33 6.36
CA PRO A 248 29.74 5.59 6.43
C PRO A 248 31.21 5.40 6.87
N GLU A 249 31.48 4.33 7.62
CA GLU A 249 32.79 3.91 8.13
C GLU A 249 33.69 3.22 7.07
N GLY A 250 33.20 3.00 5.84
CA GLY A 250 33.93 2.32 4.76
C GLY A 250 34.06 0.80 4.92
N ILE A 251 33.39 0.21 5.91
CA ILE A 251 33.40 -1.23 6.15
C ILE A 251 32.24 -1.89 5.38
N LEU A 252 32.59 -2.86 4.52
CA LEU A 252 31.63 -3.76 3.88
C LEU A 252 31.09 -4.75 4.93
N ASP A 253 29.81 -4.64 5.27
CA ASP A 253 29.09 -5.58 6.13
C ASP A 253 28.34 -6.60 5.26
N ALA A 254 28.23 -7.85 5.73
CA ALA A 254 27.35 -8.86 5.12
C ALA A 254 25.89 -8.36 5.05
N ALA A 255 25.45 -7.58 6.03
CA ALA A 255 24.16 -6.91 6.03
C ALA A 255 24.02 -5.85 4.90
N GLY A 256 25.13 -5.27 4.44
CA GLY A 256 25.18 -4.31 3.34
C GLY A 256 24.81 -4.93 1.99
N CYS A 257 24.92 -6.25 1.85
CA CYS A 257 24.47 -7.02 0.69
C CYS A 257 23.02 -7.53 0.84
N TRP A 258 22.32 -7.17 1.92
CA TRP A 258 20.96 -7.64 2.16
C TRP A 258 19.91 -6.67 1.60
N PHE A 259 18.69 -7.19 1.43
CA PHE A 259 17.55 -6.41 0.92
C PHE A 259 17.22 -5.24 1.85
N PRO A 260 17.11 -4.00 1.35
CA PRO A 260 16.74 -2.83 2.16
C PRO A 260 15.32 -2.96 2.72
N ALA A 261 15.10 -2.45 3.92
CA ALA A 261 13.78 -2.38 4.53
C ALA A 261 12.78 -1.54 3.70
N PHE A 262 11.50 -1.79 3.89
CA PHE A 262 10.47 -1.19 3.05
C PHE A 262 10.33 0.31 3.22
N GLY A 263 10.53 0.87 4.41
CA GLY A 263 10.39 2.32 4.61
C GLY A 263 11.35 3.12 3.73
N ALA A 264 12.61 2.70 3.64
CA ALA A 264 13.59 3.32 2.75
C ALA A 264 13.27 3.14 1.24
N GLN A 265 12.54 2.08 0.89
CA GLN A 265 12.14 1.83 -0.51
C GLN A 265 10.83 2.53 -0.90
N LEU A 266 9.88 2.64 0.02
CA LEU A 266 8.54 3.19 -0.22
C LEU A 266 8.49 4.69 0.02
N ILE A 267 9.39 5.23 0.85
CA ILE A 267 9.49 6.66 1.15
C ILE A 267 10.84 7.16 0.59
N PRO A 268 10.89 7.56 -0.69
CA PRO A 268 12.15 7.86 -1.36
C PRO A 268 12.91 9.05 -0.83
N ARG A 269 12.17 10.13 -0.58
CA ARG A 269 12.69 11.38 -0.05
C ARG A 269 12.47 11.33 1.46
N GLY A 270 13.43 11.85 2.22
CA GLY A 270 13.27 11.98 3.67
C GLY A 270 11.98 12.75 4.00
N MET A 271 11.43 12.48 5.18
CA MET A 271 10.27 13.20 5.68
C MET A 271 10.73 14.32 6.60
N GLU A 272 10.15 15.50 6.45
CA GLU A 272 10.39 16.62 7.34
C GLU A 272 9.11 16.92 8.11
N ILE A 273 9.17 16.74 9.43
CA ILE A 273 8.06 17.06 10.32
C ILE A 273 8.08 18.58 10.53
N LEU A 274 7.09 19.28 9.99
CA LEU A 274 6.99 20.74 10.07
C LEU A 274 6.32 21.19 11.37
N ASP A 275 5.27 20.47 11.77
CA ASP A 275 4.51 20.69 13.00
C ASP A 275 3.84 19.37 13.46
N ASP A 276 3.05 19.42 14.54
CA ASP A 276 2.37 18.24 15.13
C ASP A 276 1.41 17.51 14.18
N ARG A 277 1.00 18.15 13.07
CA ARG A 277 0.02 17.62 12.11
C ARG A 277 0.54 17.61 10.68
N THR A 278 1.62 18.31 10.37
CA THR A 278 2.06 18.51 8.99
C THR A 278 3.41 17.85 8.76
N VAL A 279 3.44 16.90 7.84
CA VAL A 279 4.66 16.26 7.37
C VAL A 279 4.89 16.65 5.91
N ARG A 280 6.10 17.09 5.58
CA ARG A 280 6.51 17.32 4.20
C ARG A 280 7.27 16.10 3.68
N VAL A 281 6.82 15.57 2.55
CA VAL A 281 7.55 14.56 1.78
C VAL A 281 7.82 15.16 0.43
N GLY A 282 9.08 15.54 0.19
CA GLY A 282 9.43 16.24 -1.04
C GLY A 282 8.72 17.58 -1.18
N ASP A 283 7.95 17.72 -2.26
CA ASP A 283 7.18 18.94 -2.58
C ASP A 283 5.72 18.85 -2.11
N ARG A 284 5.32 17.77 -1.43
CA ARG A 284 3.96 17.54 -0.91
C ARG A 284 3.88 17.72 0.60
N LEU A 285 2.78 18.32 1.04
CA LEU A 285 2.41 18.44 2.45
C LEU A 285 1.30 17.46 2.77
N TYR A 286 1.53 16.61 3.75
CA TYR A 286 0.58 15.67 4.30
C TYR A 286 0.07 16.21 5.63
N GLN A 287 -1.23 16.42 5.72
CA GLN A 287 -1.90 16.80 6.95
C GLN A 287 -3.07 15.85 7.18
N PRO A 288 -3.07 15.06 8.25
CA PRO A 288 -4.13 14.12 8.50
C PRO A 288 -5.34 14.85 9.07
N PHE A 289 -6.51 14.33 8.71
CA PHE A 289 -7.76 14.66 9.36
C PHE A 289 -8.44 13.36 9.77
N TYR A 290 -8.84 13.27 11.03
CA TYR A 290 -9.39 12.06 11.62
C TYR A 290 -10.87 12.27 11.95
N VAL A 291 -11.71 11.32 11.53
CA VAL A 291 -13.09 11.19 12.01
C VAL A 291 -13.15 9.89 12.79
N ASP A 292 -13.41 9.97 14.09
CA ASP A 292 -13.74 8.80 14.89
C ASP A 292 -15.26 8.73 15.04
N LEU A 293 -15.85 7.60 14.65
CA LEU A 293 -17.28 7.38 14.68
C LEU A 293 -17.55 6.12 15.51
N PRO A 294 -18.50 6.17 16.47
CA PRO A 294 -18.98 4.94 17.09
C PRO A 294 -19.65 4.06 16.03
N GLN A 295 -19.87 2.77 16.34
CA GLN A 295 -20.64 1.89 15.46
C GLN A 295 -22.02 2.49 15.21
N LEU A 296 -22.25 2.93 13.95
CA LEU A 296 -23.53 3.50 13.53
C LEU A 296 -24.42 2.40 13.00
N THR A 297 -25.71 2.47 13.31
CA THR A 297 -26.73 1.56 12.77
C THR A 297 -27.06 1.88 11.31
N GLU A 298 -26.76 3.10 10.85
CA GLU A 298 -27.07 3.59 9.52
C GLU A 298 -25.81 3.96 8.75
N VAL A 299 -25.83 3.63 7.46
CA VAL A 299 -24.81 4.00 6.48
C VAL A 299 -24.76 5.51 6.32
N GLN A 300 -23.60 6.11 6.51
CA GLN A 300 -23.40 7.54 6.26
C GLN A 300 -22.38 7.74 5.15
N ARG A 301 -22.76 8.56 4.16
CA ARG A 301 -21.83 8.97 3.11
C ARG A 301 -20.69 9.78 3.72
N PHE A 302 -19.46 9.43 3.35
CA PHE A 302 -18.25 10.12 3.80
C PHE A 302 -18.29 11.63 3.53
N GLU A 303 -18.86 12.04 2.39
CA GLU A 303 -19.04 13.45 2.01
C GLU A 303 -19.78 14.27 3.07
N ARG A 304 -20.80 13.68 3.72
CA ARG A 304 -21.54 14.35 4.80
C ARG A 304 -20.67 14.55 6.03
N GLN A 305 -19.74 13.61 6.32
CA GLN A 305 -18.79 13.78 7.41
C GLN A 305 -17.76 14.85 7.09
N LEU A 306 -17.26 14.89 5.86
CA LEU A 306 -16.29 15.89 5.42
C LEU A 306 -16.86 17.32 5.50
N GLN A 307 -18.16 17.49 5.19
CA GLN A 307 -18.84 18.78 5.31
C GLN A 307 -18.93 19.29 6.76
N ARG A 308 -19.07 18.40 7.75
CA ARG A 308 -19.14 18.78 9.17
C ARG A 308 -17.83 19.36 9.71
N VAL A 309 -16.75 19.14 8.99
CA VAL A 309 -15.37 19.44 9.41
C VAL A 309 -14.82 20.65 8.67
N ARG A 310 -15.28 20.86 7.43
CA ARG A 310 -14.91 22.02 6.61
C ARG A 310 -15.63 23.32 7.03
N ALA A 311 -16.58 23.25 7.96
CA ALA A 311 -17.27 24.40 8.56
C ALA A 311 -16.55 24.87 9.82
#